data_AF-R7ZFM7-F1
#
_entry.id   AF-R7ZFM7-F1
#
_cell.length_a   1.000
_cell.length_b   1.000
_cell.length_c   1.000
_cell.angle_alpha   90.00
_cell.angle_beta   90.00
_cell.angle_gamma   90.00
#
_symmetry.space_group_name_H-M   'P 1'
#
loop_
_entity.id
_entity.type
_entity.pdbx_description
1 polymer ?
#
loop_
_entity_poly.entity_id
_entity_poly.type
_entity_poly.pdbx_seq_one_letter_code
_entity_poly.pdbx_strand_id
1 'polypeptide(L)' 'MFDNAVMENFFGLLKSELLYLQEFESMVHFEKELDAYIHYYNHKRMKTKLKDLSPVQYRTQILEAA' A
#
# COMPACT_ATOMS: atom_id res chain seq x y z
N MET A 1 6.60 6.61 16.17
CA MET A 1 7.29 5.33 15.87
C MET A 1 6.29 4.27 15.38
N PHE A 2 5.41 4.63 14.41
CA PHE A 2 4.42 3.71 13.82
C PHE A 2 4.64 3.54 12.30
N ASP A 3 5.42 4.42 11.67
CA ASP A 3 5.72 4.36 10.23
C ASP A 3 6.58 3.16 9.86
N ASN A 4 7.48 2.72 10.73
CA ASN A 4 8.36 1.58 10.44
C ASN A 4 7.57 0.28 10.25
N ALA A 5 6.54 0.04 11.08
CA ALA A 5 5.72 -1.17 10.96
C ALA A 5 4.85 -1.17 9.68
N VAL A 6 4.38 0.00 9.23
CA VAL A 6 3.61 0.13 7.99
C VAL A 6 4.50 -0.09 6.78
N MET A 7 5.71 0.48 6.81
CA MET A 7 6.69 0.30 5.74
C MET A 7 7.25 -1.13 5.69
N GLU A 8 7.52 -1.76 6.83
CA GLU A 8 7.91 -3.17 6.91
C GLU A 8 6.83 -4.09 6.32
N ASN A 9 5.55 -3.83 6.64
CA ASN A 9 4.44 -4.56 6.04
C ASN A 9 4.36 -4.35 4.52
N PHE A 10 4.51 -3.10 4.06
CA PHE A 10 4.53 -2.78 2.64
C PHE A 10 5.63 -3.53 1.90
N PHE A 11 6.87 -3.50 2.39
CA PHE A 11 7.99 -4.20 1.76
C PHE A 11 7.85 -5.71 1.80
N GLY A 12 7.26 -6.27 2.86
CA GLY A 12 6.92 -7.69 2.92
C GLY A 12 5.95 -8.10 1.83
N LEU A 13 4.89 -7.32 1.61
CA LEU A 13 3.90 -7.56 0.57
C LEU A 13 4.46 -7.31 -0.83
N LEU A 14 5.22 -6.22 -1.03
CA LEU A 14 5.87 -5.94 -2.31
C LEU A 14 6.77 -7.11 -2.75
N LYS A 15 7.50 -7.70 -1.80
CA LYS A 15 8.34 -8.87 -2.12
C LYS A 15 7.50 -10.08 -2.51
N SER A 16 6.51 -10.43 -1.70
CA SER A 16 5.70 -11.64 -1.91
C SER A 16 4.70 -11.54 -3.07
N GLU A 17 4.17 -10.35 -3.35
CA GLU A 17 3.10 -10.12 -4.34
C GLU A 17 3.61 -9.57 -5.67
N LEU A 18 4.82 -9.01 -5.71
CA LEU A 18 5.41 -8.45 -6.93
C LEU A 18 6.75 -9.11 -7.27
N LEU A 19 7.76 -8.98 -6.40
CA LEU A 19 9.14 -9.38 -6.74
C LEU A 19 9.32 -10.90 -6.90
N TYR A 20 8.60 -11.72 -6.15
CA TYR A 20 8.73 -13.18 -6.20
C TYR A 20 7.73 -13.86 -7.14
N LEU A 21 6.73 -13.14 -7.64
CA LEU A 21 5.68 -13.70 -8.50
C LEU A 21 5.88 -13.46 -9.99
N GLN A 22 6.79 -12.55 -10.37
CA GLN A 22 7.10 -12.28 -11.77
C GLN A 22 8.59 -12.05 -11.99
N GLU A 23 9.05 -12.39 -13.19
CA GLU A 23 10.37 -12.00 -13.68
C GLU A 23 10.26 -10.70 -14.47
N PHE A 24 11.23 -9.80 -14.28
CA PHE A 24 11.24 -8.52 -14.97
C PHE A 24 12.25 -8.53 -16.11
N GLU A 25 11.77 -8.26 -17.32
CA GLU A 25 12.60 -8.21 -18.53
C GLU A 25 13.58 -7.01 -18.55
N SER A 26 13.26 -5.94 -17.82
CA SER A 26 14.12 -4.75 -17.72
C SER A 26 13.80 -3.91 -16.49
N MET A 27 14.72 -3.01 -16.12
CA MET A 27 14.49 -2.03 -15.05
C MET A 27 13.27 -1.13 -15.34
N VAL A 28 13.06 -0.75 -16.61
CA VAL A 28 11.91 0.06 -17.02
C VAL A 28 10.60 -0.70 -16.85
N HIS A 29 10.60 -2.02 -17.09
CA HIS A 29 9.43 -2.86 -16.83
C HIS A 29 9.15 -2.95 -15.32
N PHE A 30 10.20 -3.17 -14.52
CA PHE A 30 10.08 -3.18 -13.06
C PHE A 30 9.52 -1.87 -12.50
N GLU A 31 10.00 -0.71 -12.97
CA GLU A 31 9.50 0.60 -12.52
C GLU A 31 8.01 0.79 -12.82
N LYS A 32 7.55 0.39 -14.00
CA LYS A 32 6.12 0.45 -14.37
C LYS A 32 5.26 -0.44 -13.48
N GLU A 33 5.70 -1.67 -13.24
CA GLU A 33 5.00 -2.63 -12.38
C GLU A 33 4.99 -2.16 -10.91
N LEU A 34 6.09 -1.57 -10.44
CA LEU A 34 6.19 -0.98 -9.11
C LEU A 34 5.23 0.20 -8.93
N ASP A 35 5.17 1.12 -9.90
CA ASP A 35 4.24 2.25 -9.87
C ASP A 35 2.78 1.78 -9.85
N ALA A 36 2.44 0.80 -10.68
CA ALA A 36 1.12 0.19 -10.71
C ALA A 36 0.77 -0.45 -9.35
N TYR A 37 1.72 -1.18 -8.75
CA TYR A 37 1.54 -1.82 -7.45
C TYR A 37 1.41 -0.80 -6.32
N ILE A 38 2.21 0.27 -6.29
CA ILE A 38 2.08 1.37 -5.31
C ILE A 38 0.70 2.03 -5.44
N HIS A 39 0.26 2.31 -6.66
CA HIS A 39 -1.07 2.87 -6.90
C HIS A 39 -2.17 1.94 -6.41
N TYR A 40 -2.08 0.64 -6.71
CA TYR A 40 -2.98 -0.39 -6.22
C TYR A 40 -3.01 -0.47 -4.69
N TYR A 41 -1.85 -0.52 -4.05
CA TYR A 41 -1.72 -0.62 -2.60
C TYR A 41 -2.36 0.58 -1.91
N ASN A 42 -2.06 1.80 -2.38
CA ASN A 42 -2.59 3.02 -1.79
C ASN A 42 -4.10 3.19 -2.03
N HIS A 43 -4.61 2.88 -3.22
CA HIS A 43 -6.03 3.11 -3.53
C HIS A 43 -6.95 1.96 -3.13
N LYS A 44 -6.50 0.71 -3.26
CA LYS A 44 -7.33 -0.47 -3.01
C LYS A 44 -7.31 -0.85 -1.53
N ARG A 45 -6.16 -0.78 -0.85
CA ARG A 45 -6.05 -1.12 0.59
C ARG A 45 -6.70 -0.07 1.50
N MET A 46 -6.69 1.22 1.12
CA MET A 46 -7.50 2.23 1.81
C MET A 46 -8.97 1.85 1.75
N LYS A 47 -9.51 1.50 0.58
CA LYS A 47 -10.90 1.06 0.44
C LYS A 47 -11.23 -0.19 1.26
N THR A 48 -10.29 -1.13 1.43
CA THR A 48 -10.54 -2.34 2.24
C THR A 48 -10.53 -2.06 3.75
N LYS A 49 -9.75 -1.07 4.24
CA LYS A 49 -9.79 -0.63 5.65
C LYS A 49 -10.98 0.30 5.93
N LEU A 50 -11.33 1.15 4.97
CA LEU A 50 -12.51 2.02 4.99
C LEU A 50 -13.75 1.24 4.53
N LYS A 51 -14.13 0.16 5.24
CA LYS A 51 -15.45 -0.50 5.08
C LYS A 51 -16.57 0.55 5.20
N ASP A 52 -16.92 1.17 4.07
CA ASP A 52 -17.98 2.18 3.88
C ASP A 52 -17.81 3.54 4.60
N LEU A 53 -16.62 3.87 5.10
CA LEU A 53 -16.38 5.19 5.68
C LEU A 53 -15.72 6.13 4.67
N SER A 54 -16.16 7.39 4.62
CA SER A 54 -15.53 8.40 3.78
C SER A 54 -14.16 8.82 4.37
N PRO A 55 -13.20 9.27 3.54
CA PRO A 55 -11.88 9.70 4.01
C PRO A 55 -11.90 10.78 5.10
N VAL A 56 -12.97 11.58 5.17
CA VAL A 56 -13.17 12.60 6.21
C VAL A 56 -13.44 11.95 7.58
N GLN A 57 -14.28 10.91 7.62
CA GLN A 57 -14.65 10.22 8.87
C GLN A 57 -13.47 9.47 9.48
N TYR A 58 -12.58 8.92 8.67
CA TYR A 58 -11.35 8.28 9.18
C TYR A 58 -10.37 9.30 9.78
N ARG A 59 -10.23 10.48 9.16
CA ARG A 59 -9.38 11.54 9.70
C ARG A 59 -9.87 12.01 11.07
N THR A 60 -11.19 12.13 11.27
CA THR A 60 -11.77 12.52 12.56
C THR A 60 -11.53 11.46 13.64
N GLN A 61 -11.68 10.17 13.34
CA GLN A 61 -11.44 9.10 14.34
C GLN A 61 -9.98 8.98 14.77
N ILE A 62 -9.02 9.23 13.87
CA ILE A 62 -7.59 9.24 14.21
C ILE A 62 -7.24 10.45 15.10
N LEU A 63 -7.96 11.57 14.96
CA LEU A 63 -7.80 12.76 15.80
C LEU A 63 -8.48 12.61 17.18
N GLU A 64 -9.56 11.86 17.30
CA GLU A 64 -10.24 11.58 18.58
C GLU A 64 -9.56 10.47 19.41
N ALA A 65 -8.67 9.67 18.80
CA ALA A 65 -7.89 8.64 19.49
C ALA A 65 -6.51 9.13 19.98
N ALA A 66 -6.26 10.45 19.92
CA ALA A 66 -5.08 11.13 20.47
C ALA A 66 -5.47 11.94 21.72
#